data_AF-A0A7V1D1E9-F1
#
_entry.id   AF-A0A7V1D1E9-F1
#
_cell.length_a   1.000
_cell.length_b   1.000
_cell.length_c   1.000
_cell.angle_alpha   90.00
_cell.angle_beta   90.00
_cell.angle_gamma   90.00
#
_symmetry.space_group_name_H-M   'P 1'
#
loop_
_entity.id
_entity.type
_entity.pdbx_description
1 polymer ?
#
loop_
_entity_poly.entity_id
_entity_poly.type
_entity_poly.pdbx_seq_one_letter_code
_entity_poly.pdbx_strand_id
1 'polypeptide(L)'
;MSFLKKIIILSLLMLLGCQTLTTTPVEIMLSPEVTYTGKGAGAGIALMSAMGPSGIAIGAAIDVGIGKKIQATINYQNLESRFTSLIIQHNTLQLQNKKIQLLKINKLKFQSVSGEKDPTAVIIDGSITFINGEIYVFENTKTENNTSRPLEKLKTKNHVTDELIISTLNDYLSKI
;
A
#
# COMPACT_ATOMS: atom_id res chain seq x y z
N MET A 1 -6.77 52.41 33.38
CA MET A 1 -5.51 51.68 33.10
C MET A 1 -5.59 50.15 33.18
N SER A 2 -6.58 49.55 33.87
CA SER A 2 -6.72 48.07 33.99
C SER A 2 -7.23 47.39 32.71
N PHE A 3 -8.13 48.02 31.96
CA PHE A 3 -8.76 47.42 30.77
C PHE A 3 -7.80 47.27 29.58
N LEU A 4 -6.93 48.27 29.35
CA LEU A 4 -5.94 48.24 28.28
C LEU A 4 -4.89 47.14 28.49
N LYS A 5 -4.49 46.88 29.75
CA LYS A 5 -3.60 45.76 30.09
C LYS A 5 -4.22 44.40 29.76
N LYS A 6 -5.53 44.23 29.97
CA LYS A 6 -6.23 42.97 29.66
C LYS A 6 -6.32 42.71 28.15
N ILE A 7 -6.54 43.73 27.34
CA ILE A 7 -6.55 43.62 25.87
C ILE A 7 -5.16 43.26 25.34
N ILE A 8 -4.11 43.86 25.88
CA ILE A 8 -2.73 43.55 25.49
C ILE A 8 -2.37 42.09 25.84
N ILE A 9 -2.78 41.60 27.02
CA ILE A 9 -2.55 40.21 27.44
C ILE A 9 -3.34 39.23 26.55
N LEU A 10 -4.60 39.55 26.20
CA LEU A 10 -5.42 38.72 25.32
C LEU A 10 -4.88 38.67 23.89
N SER A 11 -4.37 39.79 23.38
CA SER A 11 -3.68 39.87 22.09
C SER A 11 -2.39 39.05 22.10
N LEU A 12 -1.59 39.13 23.17
CA LEU A 12 -0.34 38.38 23.32
C LEU A 12 -0.58 36.85 23.39
N LEU A 13 -1.71 36.41 23.96
CA LEU A 13 -2.09 34.99 23.98
C LEU A 13 -2.43 34.43 22.58
N MET A 14 -3.00 35.24 21.69
CA MET A 14 -3.36 34.82 20.33
C MET A 14 -2.14 34.69 19.40
N LEU A 15 -1.01 35.32 19.73
CA LEU A 15 0.24 35.26 18.97
C LEU A 15 1.08 33.99 19.26
N LEU A 16 0.77 33.24 20.32
CA LEU A 16 1.49 32.01 20.70
C LEU A 16 0.96 30.74 19.99
N GLY A 17 -0.12 30.85 19.20
CA GLY A 17 -0.77 29.70 18.56
C GLY A 17 -0.08 29.16 17.30
N CYS A 18 0.99 29.78 16.83
CA CYS A 18 1.64 29.42 15.57
C CYS A 18 3.03 28.81 15.81
N GLN A 19 3.11 27.67 16.52
CA GLN A 19 4.35 26.92 16.58
C GLN A 19 4.20 25.53 15.98
N THR A 20 4.91 25.38 14.86
CA THR A 20 5.60 24.16 14.40
C THR A 20 4.72 22.99 13.96
N LEU A 21 4.14 23.12 12.76
CA LEU A 21 3.88 21.96 11.92
C LEU A 21 5.23 21.44 11.38
N THR A 22 5.94 20.66 12.20
CA THR A 22 7.14 19.95 11.77
C THR A 22 6.73 18.80 10.87
N THR A 23 6.77 19.02 9.56
CA THR A 23 6.72 17.95 8.57
C THR A 23 8.06 17.24 8.59
N THR A 24 8.13 16.12 9.31
CA THR A 24 9.27 15.22 9.23
C THR A 24 9.30 14.63 7.82
N PRO A 25 10.42 14.71 7.09
CA PRO A 25 10.50 14.12 5.76
C PRO A 25 10.23 12.62 5.86
N VAL A 26 9.29 12.15 5.04
CA VAL A 26 8.92 10.74 4.94
C VAL A 26 9.65 10.18 3.73
N GLU A 27 10.43 9.11 3.93
CA GLU A 27 11.08 8.38 2.85
C GLU A 27 10.20 7.21 2.41
N ILE A 28 10.07 7.02 1.10
CA ILE A 28 9.32 5.89 0.51
C ILE A 28 10.29 5.08 -0.34
N MET A 29 10.49 3.82 0.03
CA MET A 29 11.28 2.87 -0.74
C MET A 29 10.36 1.90 -1.47
N LEU A 30 10.23 2.11 -2.78
CA LEU A 30 9.31 1.37 -3.62
C LEU A 30 10.05 0.60 -4.73
N SER A 31 10.50 -0.60 -4.39
CA SER A 31 11.05 -1.55 -5.37
C SER A 31 10.51 -2.97 -5.12
N PRO A 32 9.18 -3.16 -5.22
CA PRO A 32 8.57 -4.41 -4.82
C PRO A 32 8.76 -5.49 -5.89
N GLU A 33 8.98 -6.72 -5.43
CA GLU A 33 8.76 -7.91 -6.24
C GLU A 33 7.25 -8.06 -6.50
N VAL A 34 6.83 -8.08 -7.78
CA VAL A 34 5.42 -8.25 -8.15
C VAL A 34 5.16 -9.69 -8.58
N THR A 35 4.24 -10.36 -7.90
CA THR A 35 3.87 -11.75 -8.17
C THR A 35 2.37 -11.90 -8.34
N TYR A 36 1.96 -12.91 -9.12
CA TYR A 36 0.55 -13.30 -9.23
C TYR A 36 0.41 -14.79 -8.92
N THR A 37 -0.70 -15.18 -8.30
CA THR A 37 -1.05 -16.58 -8.06
C THR A 37 -2.55 -16.79 -8.23
N GLY A 38 -2.93 -17.76 -9.07
CA GLY A 38 -4.32 -18.12 -9.25
C GLY A 38 -4.54 -19.00 -10.47
N LYS A 39 -4.81 -18.35 -11.62
CA LYS A 39 -5.18 -19.04 -12.86
C LYS A 39 -4.17 -20.09 -13.31
N GLY A 40 -2.89 -19.76 -13.24
CA GLY A 40 -1.81 -20.65 -13.61
C GLY A 40 -1.70 -21.86 -12.69
N ALA A 41 -1.78 -21.67 -11.37
CA ALA A 41 -1.83 -22.77 -10.41
C ALA A 41 -3.01 -23.74 -10.70
N GLY A 42 -4.20 -23.21 -10.96
CA GLY A 42 -5.38 -24.03 -11.30
C GLY A 42 -5.24 -24.75 -12.65
N ALA A 43 -4.82 -24.03 -13.69
CA ALA A 43 -4.58 -24.61 -15.01
C ALA A 43 -3.46 -25.66 -15.00
N GLY A 44 -2.41 -25.44 -14.21
CA GLY A 44 -1.30 -26.37 -14.10
C GLY A 44 -1.70 -27.71 -13.49
N ILE A 45 -2.54 -27.68 -12.44
CA ILE A 45 -3.12 -28.90 -11.85
C ILE A 45 -4.01 -29.62 -12.87
N ALA A 46 -4.85 -28.90 -13.61
CA ALA A 46 -5.69 -29.51 -14.64
C ALA A 46 -4.86 -30.17 -15.75
N LEU A 47 -3.83 -29.47 -16.23
CA LEU A 47 -2.93 -29.94 -17.28
C LEU A 47 -2.00 -31.04 -16.81
N MET A 48 -1.77 -31.21 -15.50
CA MET A 48 -0.94 -32.28 -14.96
C MET A 48 -1.41 -33.67 -15.41
N SER A 49 -2.72 -33.86 -15.54
CA SER A 49 -3.30 -35.13 -15.99
C SER A 49 -2.97 -35.48 -17.45
N ALA A 50 -2.88 -34.47 -18.32
CA ALA A 50 -2.67 -34.65 -19.76
C ALA A 50 -1.21 -34.48 -20.18
N MET A 51 -0.45 -33.64 -19.48
CA MET A 51 0.90 -33.21 -19.85
C MET A 51 1.94 -33.52 -18.76
N GLY A 52 1.54 -34.18 -17.66
CA GLY A 52 2.45 -34.53 -16.57
C GLY A 52 3.08 -33.29 -15.90
N PRO A 53 4.35 -33.37 -15.47
CA PRO A 53 5.05 -32.25 -14.84
C PRO A 53 5.10 -30.98 -15.71
N SER A 54 5.11 -31.12 -17.03
CA SER A 54 5.08 -29.99 -17.97
C SER A 54 3.80 -29.16 -17.82
N GLY A 55 2.67 -29.78 -17.47
CA GLY A 55 1.41 -29.06 -17.20
C GLY A 55 1.55 -28.07 -16.05
N ILE A 56 2.20 -28.48 -14.95
CA ILE A 56 2.49 -27.62 -13.80
C ILE A 56 3.41 -26.46 -14.20
N ALA A 57 4.47 -26.74 -14.98
CA ALA A 57 5.40 -25.72 -15.45
C ALA A 57 4.71 -24.67 -16.34
N ILE A 58 3.81 -25.10 -17.23
CA ILE A 58 2.97 -24.21 -18.04
C ILE A 58 2.07 -23.36 -17.14
N GLY A 59 1.45 -23.97 -16.13
CA GLY A 59 0.69 -23.25 -15.11
C GLY A 59 1.49 -22.15 -14.42
N ALA A 60 2.68 -22.47 -13.92
CA ALA A 60 3.57 -21.49 -13.30
C ALA A 60 3.95 -20.35 -14.26
N ALA A 61 4.23 -20.66 -15.53
CA ALA A 61 4.56 -19.66 -16.55
C ALA A 61 3.38 -18.71 -16.85
N ILE A 62 2.14 -19.21 -16.80
CA ILE A 62 0.93 -18.37 -16.91
C ILE A 62 0.89 -17.35 -15.78
N ASP A 63 1.10 -17.79 -14.53
CA ASP A 63 1.07 -16.89 -13.37
C ASP A 63 2.19 -15.85 -13.42
N VAL A 64 3.40 -16.23 -13.82
CA VAL A 64 4.52 -15.29 -14.07
C VAL A 64 4.15 -14.27 -15.16
N GLY A 65 3.54 -14.73 -16.25
CA GLY A 65 3.11 -13.86 -17.35
C GLY A 65 2.04 -12.84 -16.91
N ILE A 66 1.09 -13.25 -16.07
CA ILE A 66 0.09 -12.35 -15.49
C ILE A 66 0.73 -11.35 -14.54
N GLY A 67 1.63 -11.80 -13.65
CA GLY A 67 2.36 -10.92 -12.73
C GLY A 67 3.12 -9.81 -13.46
N LYS A 68 3.83 -10.15 -14.55
CA LYS A 68 4.52 -9.16 -15.40
C LYS A 68 3.57 -8.16 -16.05
N LYS A 69 2.39 -8.61 -16.50
CA LYS A 69 1.37 -7.71 -17.07
C LYS A 69 0.84 -6.73 -16.04
N ILE A 70 0.56 -7.19 -14.82
CA ILE A 70 0.13 -6.31 -13.73
C ILE A 70 1.24 -5.33 -13.36
N GLN A 71 2.48 -5.80 -13.22
CA GLN A 71 3.64 -4.96 -12.91
C GLN A 71 3.81 -3.83 -13.92
N ALA A 72 3.61 -4.10 -15.21
CA ALA A 72 3.68 -3.10 -16.27
C ALA A 72 2.61 -2.00 -16.17
N THR A 73 1.53 -2.22 -15.43
CA THR A 73 0.49 -1.20 -15.20
C THR A 73 0.76 -0.31 -14.00
N ILE A 74 1.68 -0.68 -13.10
CA ILE A 74 1.94 0.06 -11.87
C ILE A 74 2.69 1.35 -12.21
N ASN A 75 2.18 2.50 -11.77
CA ASN A 75 2.89 3.76 -11.86
C ASN A 75 3.59 4.07 -10.53
N TYR A 76 4.86 3.67 -10.42
CA TYR A 76 5.63 3.81 -9.18
C TYR A 76 5.77 5.26 -8.71
N GLN A 77 5.91 6.23 -9.60
CA GLN A 77 6.02 7.66 -9.25
C GLN A 77 4.71 8.18 -8.64
N ASN A 78 3.57 7.81 -9.25
CA ASN A 78 2.26 8.15 -8.73
C ASN A 78 2.00 7.48 -7.37
N LEU A 79 2.40 6.21 -7.23
CA LEU A 79 2.25 5.45 -6.01
C LEU A 79 3.06 6.06 -4.86
N GLU A 80 4.32 6.43 -5.13
CA GLU A 80 5.23 7.08 -4.17
C GLU A 80 4.65 8.40 -3.65
N SER A 81 4.15 9.26 -4.54
CA SER A 81 3.51 10.53 -4.19
C SER A 81 2.25 10.32 -3.32
N ARG A 82 1.42 9.34 -3.66
CA ARG A 82 0.20 9.03 -2.91
C ARG A 82 0.48 8.38 -1.55
N PHE A 83 1.49 7.51 -1.47
CA PHE A 83 1.96 6.96 -0.19
C PHE A 83 2.53 8.04 0.71
N THR A 84 3.32 8.96 0.16
CA THR A 84 3.83 10.12 0.90
C THR A 84 2.69 10.93 1.50
N SER A 85 1.67 11.24 0.69
CA SER A 85 0.48 11.98 1.13
C SER A 85 -0.28 11.23 2.23
N LEU A 86 -0.50 9.91 2.08
CA LEU A 86 -1.16 9.08 3.08
C LEU A 86 -0.39 9.05 4.41
N ILE A 87 0.93 8.91 4.36
CA ILE A 87 1.75 8.85 5.57
C ILE A 87 1.82 10.20 6.25
N ILE A 88 1.92 11.30 5.49
CA ILE A 88 1.85 12.65 6.07
C ILE A 88 0.52 12.81 6.80
N GLN A 89 -0.60 12.41 6.19
CA GLN A 89 -1.92 12.44 6.83
C GLN A 89 -1.99 11.56 8.08
N HIS A 90 -1.43 10.36 8.04
CA HIS A 90 -1.37 9.49 9.22
C HIS A 90 -0.53 10.14 10.34
N ASN A 91 0.64 10.69 10.01
CA ASN A 91 1.57 11.32 10.95
C ASN A 91 1.03 12.59 11.61
N THR A 92 0.06 13.30 11.01
CA THR A 92 -0.56 14.47 11.66
C THR A 92 -1.42 14.08 12.86
N LEU A 93 -1.94 12.85 12.87
CA LEU A 93 -2.81 12.33 13.93
C LEU A 93 -2.04 11.57 15.01
N GLN A 94 -0.77 11.22 14.75
CA GLN A 94 0.05 10.40 15.64
C GLN A 94 0.91 11.23 16.59
N LEU A 95 1.23 10.63 17.75
CA LEU A 95 2.21 11.16 18.69
C LEU A 95 3.60 11.22 18.03
N GLN A 96 4.43 12.20 18.44
CA GLN A 96 5.72 12.48 17.78
C GLN A 96 6.65 11.25 17.68
N ASN A 97 6.62 10.36 18.67
CA ASN A 97 7.43 9.14 18.71
C ASN A 97 6.89 8.00 17.83
N LYS A 98 5.63 8.06 17.40
CA LYS A 98 4.97 7.09 16.52
C LYS A 98 4.80 7.59 15.08
N LYS A 99 5.41 8.72 14.73
CA LYS A 99 5.44 9.18 13.34
C LYS A 99 6.30 8.24 12.51
N ILE A 100 5.77 7.89 11.35
CA ILE A 100 6.45 7.08 10.34
C ILE A 100 7.51 7.95 9.66
N GLN A 101 8.74 7.45 9.64
CA GLN A 101 9.87 8.07 8.95
C GLN A 101 10.12 7.43 7.59
N LEU A 102 10.04 6.10 7.51
CA LEU A 102 10.30 5.34 6.29
C LEU A 102 9.23 4.27 6.09
N LEU A 103 8.68 4.21 4.88
CA LEU A 103 7.90 3.07 4.40
C LEU A 103 8.68 2.35 3.31
N LYS A 104 8.90 1.05 3.50
CA LYS A 104 9.50 0.18 2.49
C LYS A 104 8.50 -0.89 2.08
N ILE A 105 8.21 -1.00 0.79
CA ILE A 105 7.41 -2.10 0.24
C ILE A 105 8.33 -3.08 -0.45
N ASN A 106 8.36 -4.32 0.06
CA ASN A 106 9.23 -5.37 -0.43
C ASN A 106 8.54 -6.24 -1.50
N LYS A 107 7.24 -6.50 -1.33
CA LYS A 107 6.50 -7.42 -2.21
C LYS A 107 5.06 -6.98 -2.42
N LEU A 108 4.59 -7.16 -3.64
CA LEU A 108 3.18 -7.05 -4.02
C LEU A 108 2.74 -8.38 -4.62
N LYS A 109 1.89 -9.10 -3.90
CA LYS A 109 1.35 -10.40 -4.33
C LYS A 109 -0.12 -10.24 -4.69
N PHE A 110 -0.42 -10.42 -5.97
CA PHE A 110 -1.78 -10.43 -6.49
C PHE A 110 -2.32 -11.86 -6.44
N GLN A 111 -3.45 -12.07 -5.76
CA GLN A 111 -4.03 -13.39 -5.58
C GLN A 111 -5.46 -13.43 -6.08
N SER A 112 -5.78 -14.42 -6.92
CA SER A 112 -7.16 -14.69 -7.29
C SER A 112 -7.96 -15.12 -6.07
N VAL A 113 -9.12 -14.51 -5.86
CA VAL A 113 -10.09 -14.89 -4.83
C VAL A 113 -11.36 -15.41 -5.50
N SER A 114 -12.19 -16.13 -4.74
CA SER A 114 -13.44 -16.68 -5.27
C SER A 114 -14.44 -15.56 -5.58
N GLY A 115 -15.04 -15.62 -6.77
CA GLY A 115 -16.13 -14.72 -7.18
C GLY A 115 -16.23 -14.56 -8.70
N GLU A 116 -17.19 -13.76 -9.14
CA GLU A 116 -17.42 -13.52 -10.56
C GLU A 116 -16.33 -12.63 -11.19
N LYS A 117 -15.94 -12.92 -12.44
CA LYS A 117 -14.95 -12.15 -13.23
C LYS A 117 -13.52 -12.17 -12.67
N ASP A 118 -13.13 -13.29 -12.06
CA ASP A 118 -11.79 -13.52 -11.52
C ASP A 118 -11.32 -12.38 -10.59
N PRO A 119 -12.02 -12.15 -9.47
CA PRO A 119 -11.64 -11.11 -8.55
C PRO A 119 -10.23 -11.39 -8.02
N THR A 120 -9.41 -10.35 -7.96
CA THR A 120 -8.02 -10.42 -7.54
C THR A 120 -7.80 -9.42 -6.40
N ALA A 121 -7.26 -9.90 -5.29
CA ALA A 121 -6.84 -9.10 -4.15
C ALA A 121 -5.34 -8.82 -4.24
N VAL A 122 -4.87 -7.77 -3.56
CA VAL A 122 -3.44 -7.53 -3.37
C VAL A 122 -3.06 -7.83 -1.92
N ILE A 123 -1.89 -8.41 -1.77
CA ILE A 123 -1.23 -8.69 -0.51
C ILE A 123 0.09 -7.93 -0.54
N ILE A 124 0.32 -7.11 0.47
CA ILE A 124 1.49 -6.23 0.56
C ILE A 124 2.37 -6.71 1.71
N ASP A 125 3.66 -6.91 1.41
CA ASP A 125 4.68 -7.17 2.42
C ASP A 125 5.67 -6.00 2.44
N GLY A 126 6.00 -5.53 3.63
CA GLY A 126 6.81 -4.33 3.80
C GLY A 126 7.25 -4.08 5.24
N SER A 127 7.82 -2.91 5.45
CA SER A 127 8.22 -2.46 6.78
C SER A 127 8.03 -0.96 6.94
N ILE A 128 7.66 -0.55 8.15
CA ILE A 128 7.56 0.83 8.60
C ILE A 128 8.68 1.06 9.60
N THR A 129 9.45 2.14 9.42
CA THR A 129 10.38 2.63 10.44
C THR A 129 9.82 3.91 11.03
N PHE A 130 9.70 3.96 12.35
CA PHE A 130 9.25 5.13 13.09
C PHE A 130 10.44 6.02 13.47
N ILE A 131 10.17 7.28 13.81
CA ILE A 131 11.21 8.25 14.22
C ILE A 131 11.99 7.78 15.45
N ASN A 132 11.38 6.99 16.33
CA ASN A 132 12.06 6.41 17.50
C ASN A 132 13.05 5.27 17.14
N GLY A 133 13.15 4.91 15.85
CA GLY A 133 13.99 3.82 15.34
C GLY A 133 13.33 2.44 15.41
N GLU A 134 12.11 2.33 15.92
CA GLU A 134 11.36 1.07 15.90
C GLU A 134 11.00 0.69 14.45
N ILE A 135 11.24 -0.58 14.11
CA ILE A 135 10.90 -1.14 12.81
C ILE A 135 9.76 -2.11 13.02
N TYR A 136 8.67 -1.89 12.30
CA TYR A 136 7.55 -2.79 12.24
C TYR A 136 7.46 -3.44 10.86
N VAL A 137 7.63 -4.76 10.83
CA VAL A 137 7.52 -5.55 9.60
C VAL A 137 6.10 -6.07 9.50
N PHE A 138 5.51 -5.93 8.32
CA PHE A 138 4.17 -6.42 8.03
C PHE A 138 4.20 -7.36 6.85
N GLU A 139 3.58 -8.50 7.05
CA GLU A 139 3.50 -9.58 6.07
C GLU A 139 2.06 -10.00 5.92
N ASN A 140 1.70 -10.38 4.70
CA ASN A 140 0.38 -10.85 4.34
C ASN A 140 -0.74 -9.82 4.60
N THR A 141 -0.43 -8.52 4.50
CA THR A 141 -1.44 -7.46 4.61
C THR A 141 -2.34 -7.51 3.39
N LYS A 142 -3.53 -8.08 3.57
CA LYS A 142 -4.49 -8.36 2.50
C LYS A 142 -5.59 -7.32 2.46
N THR A 143 -5.99 -6.97 1.24
CA THR A 143 -7.25 -6.27 0.96
C THR A 143 -8.43 -6.99 1.64
N GLU A 144 -9.30 -6.26 2.37
CA GLU A 144 -10.55 -6.83 2.89
C GLU A 144 -11.42 -7.40 1.74
N ASN A 145 -12.23 -8.44 2.01
CA ASN A 145 -12.91 -9.23 0.97
C ASN A 145 -13.75 -8.42 -0.05
N ASN A 146 -14.15 -7.19 0.28
CA ASN A 146 -14.93 -6.31 -0.59
C ASN A 146 -14.11 -5.41 -1.55
N THR A 147 -12.78 -5.38 -1.45
CA THR A 147 -11.94 -4.47 -2.24
C THR A 147 -11.15 -5.17 -3.35
N SER A 148 -11.48 -6.42 -3.68
CA SER A 148 -10.93 -7.10 -4.87
C SER A 148 -11.29 -6.37 -6.18
N ARG A 149 -10.50 -6.59 -7.23
CA ARG A 149 -10.72 -6.04 -8.58
C ARG A 149 -10.68 -7.14 -9.63
N PRO A 150 -11.48 -7.05 -10.71
CA PRO A 150 -11.39 -8.01 -11.81
C PRO A 150 -9.99 -8.04 -12.41
N LEU A 151 -9.43 -9.24 -12.62
CA LEU A 151 -8.08 -9.44 -13.13
C LEU A 151 -7.80 -8.67 -14.43
N GLU A 152 -8.77 -8.67 -15.36
CA GLU A 152 -8.61 -7.99 -16.65
C GLU A 152 -8.42 -6.47 -16.50
N LYS A 153 -9.03 -5.85 -15.48
CA LYS A 153 -8.83 -4.42 -15.21
C LYS A 153 -7.41 -4.16 -14.68
N LEU A 154 -6.89 -5.03 -13.82
CA LEU A 154 -5.54 -4.91 -13.27
C LEU A 154 -4.43 -5.11 -14.32
N LYS A 155 -4.72 -5.85 -15.39
CA LYS A 155 -3.77 -6.07 -16.51
C LYS A 155 -3.75 -4.93 -17.53
N THR A 156 -4.75 -4.04 -17.52
CA THR A 156 -4.99 -3.08 -18.62
C THR A 156 -5.11 -1.63 -18.16
N LYS A 157 -5.51 -1.38 -16.91
CA LYS A 157 -5.80 -0.02 -16.42
C LYS A 157 -4.92 0.32 -15.21
N ASN A 158 -3.90 1.15 -15.46
CA ASN A 158 -2.92 1.58 -14.46
C ASN A 158 -3.55 2.12 -13.17
N HIS A 159 -4.55 3.00 -13.31
CA HIS A 159 -5.24 3.59 -12.16
C HIS A 159 -5.91 2.55 -11.25
N VAL A 160 -6.41 1.44 -11.80
CA VAL A 160 -7.13 0.44 -10.98
C VAL A 160 -6.15 -0.34 -10.11
N THR A 161 -4.95 -0.62 -10.63
CA THR A 161 -3.89 -1.31 -9.89
C THR A 161 -3.36 -0.43 -8.76
N ASP A 162 -3.04 0.83 -9.04
CA ASP A 162 -2.57 1.80 -8.05
C ASP A 162 -3.60 1.99 -6.92
N GLU A 163 -4.89 2.19 -7.26
CA GLU A 163 -5.96 2.33 -6.27
C GLU A 163 -6.10 1.11 -5.35
N LEU A 164 -5.94 -0.10 -5.89
CA LEU A 164 -6.03 -1.33 -5.12
C LEU A 164 -4.90 -1.43 -4.10
N ILE A 165 -3.67 -1.09 -4.51
CA ILE A 165 -2.51 -1.07 -3.63
C ILE A 165 -2.69 -0.01 -2.53
N ILE A 166 -3.09 1.20 -2.91
CA ILE A 166 -3.22 2.34 -2.00
C ILE A 166 -4.33 2.12 -0.98
N SER A 167 -5.49 1.61 -1.39
CA SER A 167 -6.57 1.30 -0.47
C SER A 167 -6.18 0.22 0.55
N THR A 168 -5.40 -0.77 0.14
CA THR A 168 -4.90 -1.83 1.04
C THR A 168 -3.92 -1.28 2.07
N LEU A 169 -2.99 -0.41 1.66
CA LEU A 169 -2.08 0.23 2.61
C LEU A 169 -2.81 1.18 3.55
N ASN A 170 -3.78 1.95 3.05
CA ASN A 170 -4.54 2.87 3.89
C ASN A 170 -5.37 2.13 4.96
N ASP A 171 -6.02 1.03 4.58
CA ASP A 171 -6.72 0.15 5.53
C ASP A 171 -5.77 -0.36 6.62
N TYR A 172 -4.56 -0.76 6.23
CA TYR A 172 -3.54 -1.20 7.18
C TYR A 172 -3.08 -0.10 8.13
N LEU A 173 -2.74 1.08 7.59
CA LEU A 173 -2.33 2.23 8.40
C LEU A 173 -3.44 2.69 9.35
N SER A 174 -4.71 2.48 9.02
CA SER A 174 -5.82 2.81 9.94
C SER A 174 -5.90 1.91 11.18
N LYS A 175 -5.23 0.76 11.15
CA LYS A 175 -5.23 -0.25 12.22
C LYS A 175 -4.06 -0.10 13.21
N ILE A 176 -3.14 0.84 12.94
CA ILE A 176 -1.91 1.10 13.72
C ILE A 176 -1.98 2.50 14.36
#